data_AF-A0A5B0FWL2-F1
#
_entry.id   AF-A0A5B0FWL2-F1
#
_cell.length_a   1.000
_cell.length_b   1.000
_cell.length_c   1.000
_cell.angle_alpha   90.00
_cell.angle_beta   90.00
_cell.angle_gamma   90.00
#
_symmetry.space_group_name_H-M   'P 1'
#
loop_
_entity.id
_entity.type
_entity.pdbx_description
1 polymer ?
#
loop_
_entity_poly.entity_id
_entity_poly.type
_entity_poly.pdbx_seq_one_letter_code
_entity_poly.pdbx_strand_id
1 'polypeptide(L)' 'MVFIAPEVDNRTLLEYASESLASANVMASDFVRFLEGSQCNTLLGIQQSIMLGELAVNRVLDNFDSP' A
#
# COMPACT_ATOMS: atom_id res chain seq x y z
N MET A 1 -14.38 -2.18 11.28
CA MET A 1 -14.37 -3.35 10.38
C MET A 1 -14.43 -2.80 8.97
N VAL A 2 -13.38 -2.97 8.17
CA VAL A 2 -13.46 -2.66 6.73
C VAL A 2 -14.22 -3.81 6.08
N PHE A 3 -15.28 -3.51 5.33
CA PHE A 3 -16.08 -4.48 4.62
C PHE A 3 -16.03 -4.16 3.14
N ILE A 4 -15.55 -5.12 2.35
CA ILE A 4 -15.56 -5.04 0.89
C ILE A 4 -16.77 -5.85 0.44
N ALA A 5 -17.73 -5.20 -0.19
CA ALA A 5 -18.90 -5.91 -0.71
C ALA A 5 -18.46 -6.87 -1.84
N PRO A 6 -19.06 -8.07 -1.94
CA PRO A 6 -18.69 -9.05 -2.96
C PRO A 6 -18.98 -8.60 -4.39
N GLU A 7 -19.79 -7.55 -4.55
CA GLU A 7 -20.18 -6.97 -5.85
C GLU A 7 -19.17 -5.91 -6.36
N VAL A 8 -18.17 -5.54 -5.55
CA VAL A 8 -17.15 -4.56 -5.93
C VAL A 8 -16.30 -5.15 -7.05
N ASP A 9 -16.16 -4.41 -8.15
CA ASP A 9 -15.35 -4.84 -9.28
C ASP A 9 -13.85 -4.80 -8.97
N ASN A 10 -13.08 -5.57 -9.73
CA ASN A 10 -11.64 -5.69 -9.53
C ASN A 10 -10.90 -4.35 -9.61
N ARG A 11 -11.39 -3.37 -10.40
CA ARG A 11 -10.75 -2.07 -10.53
C ARG A 11 -10.92 -1.29 -9.23
N THR A 12 -12.13 -1.21 -8.69
CA THR A 12 -12.38 -0.57 -7.39
C THR A 12 -11.67 -1.28 -6.24
N LEU A 13 -11.56 -2.62 -6.28
CA LEU A 13 -10.74 -3.36 -5.29
C LEU A 13 -9.26 -2.96 -5.34
N LEU A 14 -8.71 -2.80 -6.53
CA LEU A 14 -7.33 -2.40 -6.73
C LEU A 14 -7.10 -0.93 -6.35
N GLU A 15 -8.05 -0.04 -6.62
CA GLU A 15 -8.01 1.36 -6.16
C GLU A 15 -7.98 1.43 -4.62
N TYR A 16 -8.87 0.70 -3.94
CA TYR A 16 -8.84 0.61 -2.47
C TYR A 16 -7.55 0.02 -1.93
N ALA A 17 -6.99 -0.99 -2.60
CA ALA A 17 -5.69 -1.54 -2.23
C ALA A 17 -4.58 -0.50 -2.39
N SER A 18 -4.58 0.26 -3.48
CA SER A 18 -3.61 1.34 -3.73
C SER A 18 -3.69 2.42 -2.65
N GLU A 19 -4.89 2.94 -2.38
CA GLU A 19 -5.11 3.95 -1.33
C GLU A 19 -4.69 3.43 0.06
N SER A 20 -5.01 2.19 0.38
CA SER A 20 -4.62 1.58 1.66
C SER A 20 -3.10 1.42 1.78
N LEU A 21 -2.40 1.09 0.68
CA LEU A 21 -0.95 0.94 0.66
C LEU A 21 -0.26 2.31 0.78
N ALA A 22 -0.75 3.31 0.06
CA ALA A 22 -0.27 4.69 0.17
C ALA A 22 -0.43 5.21 1.61
N SER A 23 -1.59 4.97 2.24
CA SER A 23 -1.84 5.31 3.65
C SER A 23 -0.87 4.57 4.59
N ALA A 24 -0.64 3.27 4.36
CA ALA A 24 0.29 2.48 5.16
C ALA A 24 1.74 2.98 5.02
N ASN A 25 2.15 3.44 3.83
CA ASN A 25 3.46 4.02 3.59
C ASN A 25 3.66 5.32 4.38
N VAL A 26 2.63 6.18 4.44
CA VAL A 26 2.63 7.39 5.28
C VAL A 26 2.72 7.02 6.76
N MET A 27 1.92 6.06 7.23
CA MET A 27 1.96 5.60 8.63
C MET A 27 3.32 5.01 9.01
N ALA A 28 3.94 4.21 8.13
CA ALA A 28 5.28 3.67 8.35
C ALA A 28 6.34 4.79 8.39
N SER A 29 6.28 5.74 7.45
CA SER A 29 7.17 6.90 7.44
C SER A 29 7.01 7.77 8.68
N ASP A 30 5.79 7.90 9.18
CA ASP A 30 5.50 8.65 10.39
C ASP A 30 6.00 7.94 11.64
N PHE A 31 5.87 6.61 11.66
CA PHE A 31 6.29 5.78 12.78
C PHE A 31 7.81 5.67 12.91
N VAL A 32 8.56 5.80 11.82
CA VAL A 32 10.05 5.73 11.82
C VAL A 32 10.67 6.76 12.76
N ARG A 33 10.00 7.89 12.97
CA ARG A 33 10.43 9.02 13.80
C ARG A 33 10.49 8.67 15.30
N PHE A 34 9.81 7.60 15.70
CA PHE A 34 9.73 7.14 17.08
C PHE A 34 10.64 5.93 17.36
N LEU A 35 11.36 5.42 16.35
CA LEU A 35 12.19 4.22 16.47
C LEU A 35 13.68 4.59 16.44
N GLU A 36 14.47 3.88 17.25
CA GLU A 36 15.94 3.99 17.27
C GLU A 36 16.59 2.62 16.98
N GLY A 37 17.81 2.64 16.44
CA GLY A 37 18.60 1.44 16.21
C GLY A 37 17.99 0.47 15.20
N SER A 38 18.05 -0.84 15.49
CA SER A 38 17.65 -1.92 14.57
C SER A 38 16.16 -1.96 14.22
N GLN A 39 15.30 -1.33 15.03
CA GLN A 39 13.86 -1.21 14.78
C GLN A 39 13.56 -0.33 13.57
N CYS A 40 14.38 0.72 13.37
CA CYS A 40 14.29 1.60 12.21
C CYS A 40 14.59 0.83 10.91
N ASN A 41 15.64 0.00 10.88
CA ASN A 41 15.95 -0.85 9.73
C ASN A 41 14.83 -1.84 9.41
N THR A 42 14.19 -2.40 10.45
CA THR A 42 13.04 -3.30 10.27
C THR A 42 11.86 -2.56 9.65
N LEU A 43 11.53 -1.36 10.15
CA LEU A 43 10.44 -0.57 9.61
C LEU A 43 10.71 -0.10 8.18
N LEU A 44 11.95 0.27 7.85
CA LEU A 44 12.34 0.59 6.48
C LEU A 44 12.12 -0.60 5.53
N GLY A 45 12.42 -1.83 5.96
CA GLY A 45 12.12 -3.03 5.17
C GLY A 45 10.62 -3.27 4.96
N ILE A 46 9.81 -3.01 5.98
CA ILE A 46 8.34 -3.05 5.87
C ILE A 46 7.84 -1.98 4.90
N GLN A 47 8.34 -0.74 5.03
CA GLN A 47 7.99 0.36 4.16
C GLN A 47 8.34 0.08 2.69
N GLN A 48 9.52 -0.50 2.43
CA GLN A 48 9.91 -0.93 1.09
C GLN A 48 8.96 -1.99 0.53
N SER A 49 8.52 -2.94 1.35
CA SER A 49 7.56 -3.97 0.93
C SER A 49 6.19 -3.36 0.59
N ILE A 50 5.74 -2.36 1.35
CA ILE A 50 4.50 -1.61 1.08
C ILE A 50 4.61 -0.85 -0.26
N MET A 51 5.70 -0.10 -0.46
CA MET A 51 5.93 0.64 -1.71
C MET A 51 5.97 -0.27 -2.94
N LEU A 52 6.60 -1.45 -2.83
CA LEU A 52 6.61 -2.42 -3.92
C LEU A 52 5.21 -2.95 -4.22
N GLY A 53 4.41 -3.22 -3.19
CA GLY A 53 3.00 -3.59 -3.35
C GLY A 53 2.19 -2.50 -4.03
N GLU A 54 2.36 -1.24 -3.62
CA GLU A 54 1.66 -0.08 -4.19
C GLU A 54 1.99 0.06 -5.68
N LEU A 55 3.27 -0.02 -6.04
CA LEU A 55 3.72 0.04 -7.43
C LEU A 55 3.14 -1.11 -8.27
N ALA A 56 3.08 -2.33 -7.73
CA ALA A 56 2.51 -3.47 -8.42
C ALA A 56 0.99 -3.28 -8.67
N VAL A 57 0.25 -2.81 -7.68
CA VAL A 57 -1.19 -2.50 -7.79
C VAL A 57 -1.42 -1.40 -8.82
N ASN A 58 -0.67 -0.30 -8.74
CA ASN A 58 -0.76 0.81 -9.70
C ASN A 58 -0.45 0.33 -11.12
N ARG A 59 0.58 -0.50 -11.31
CA ARG A 59 0.92 -1.05 -12.62
C ARG A 59 -0.20 -1.92 -13.20
N VAL A 60 -0.91 -2.66 -12.35
CA VAL A 60 -2.06 -3.47 -12.77
C VAL A 60 -3.24 -2.56 -13.13
N LEU A 61 -3.53 -1.52 -12.33
CA LEU A 61 -4.54 -0.50 -12.67
C LEU A 61 -4.26 0.18 -14.01
N ASP A 62 -3.01 0.57 -14.27
CA ASP A 62 -2.60 1.16 -15.55
C ASP A 62 -2.87 0.21 -16.74
N ASN A 63 -2.77 -1.11 -16.53
CA ASN A 63 -3.10 -2.09 -17.57
C ASN A 63 -4.62 -2.21 -17.80
N PHE A 64 -5.45 -1.95 -16.79
CA PHE A 64 -6.91 -1.92 -16.94
C PHE A 64 -7.38 -0.69 -17.72
N ASP A 65 -6.69 0.44 -17.54
CA ASP A 65 -7.01 1.70 -18.22
C ASP A 65 -6.36 1.80 -19.62
N SER A 66 -5.61 0.77 -20.02
CA SER A 66 -5.02 0.65 -21.37
C SER A 66 -6.09 0.26 -22.40
N PRO A 67 -6.11 0.90 -23.59
CA PRO A 67 -7.15 0.70 -24.61
C PRO A 67 -7.18 -0.68 -25.27
#